data_AF-A0A9D4XJI9-F1
#
_entry.id   AF-A0A9D4XJI9-F1
#
_cell.length_a   1.000
_cell.length_b   1.000
_cell.length_c   1.000
_cell.angle_alpha   90.00
_cell.angle_beta   90.00
_cell.angle_gamma   90.00
#
_symmetry.space_group_name_H-M   'P 1'
#
loop_
_entity.id
_entity.type
_entity.pdbx_description
1 polymer ?
#
loop_
_entity_poly.entity_id
_entity_poly.type
_entity_poly.pdbx_seq_one_letter_code
_entity_poly.pdbx_strand_id
1 'polypeptide(L)'
;MMMDATPTKDNLPASFYDAKRLVLKLGLEVRKINCYISGSMLFYDNEFGTNDGALEECKFCKSPRYKVRNKAINYLSLPKTSLGYQCKSEKDVTVDDFVFSGFVPGNATKNFNTGITFVNVDKLPGLNGLGISTVRADIGVNGSVPLHSHPDATEIIIIVEGELNVGFITPTKVFLKDAKPGDVIAVPKGQLHFLVNTGAKKAVAFAAFSSSDPSVQTLDLLLFGNDLSTDVLSKTTLLDVGQIQKLKAVFGGKN
;
A
#
# COMPACT_ATOMS: atom_id res chain seq x y z
N MET A 1 9.23 16.34 -8.82
CA MET A 1 8.75 16.19 -10.23
C MET A 1 9.73 16.64 -11.34
N MET A 2 11.03 16.79 -11.06
CA MET A 2 12.10 16.67 -12.08
C MET A 2 13.44 16.32 -11.42
N MET A 3 13.61 16.73 -10.15
CA MET A 3 14.75 16.34 -9.31
C MET A 3 14.77 14.85 -8.94
N ASP A 4 13.62 14.17 -8.95
CA ASP A 4 13.52 12.76 -8.54
C ASP A 4 13.89 11.79 -9.67
N ALA A 5 13.94 12.28 -10.92
CA ALA A 5 14.15 11.47 -12.12
C ALA A 5 15.52 11.70 -12.80
N THR A 6 16.37 12.54 -12.22
CA THR A 6 17.65 12.97 -12.81
C THR A 6 18.83 12.35 -12.05
N PRO A 7 19.80 11.72 -12.74
CA PRO A 7 20.91 11.00 -12.07
C PRO A 7 21.87 11.92 -11.31
N THR A 8 21.89 13.21 -11.64
CA THR A 8 22.78 14.22 -11.05
C THR A 8 21.94 15.28 -10.33
N LYS A 9 21.95 15.23 -8.99
CA LYS A 9 21.10 16.07 -8.14
C LYS A 9 21.69 17.47 -7.88
N ASP A 10 22.99 17.64 -8.06
CA ASP A 10 23.72 18.80 -7.50
C ASP A 10 23.62 20.10 -8.33
N ASN A 11 22.97 20.08 -9.49
CA ASN A 11 22.92 21.23 -10.41
C ASN A 11 21.51 21.62 -10.89
N LEU A 12 20.46 21.12 -10.25
CA LEU A 12 19.09 21.43 -10.65
C LEU A 12 18.57 22.69 -9.95
N PRO A 13 17.89 23.59 -10.67
CA PRO A 13 17.35 24.80 -10.09
C PRO A 13 16.30 24.49 -9.03
N ALA A 14 16.49 25.02 -7.82
CA ALA A 14 15.63 24.78 -6.67
C ALA A 14 14.32 25.59 -6.69
N SER A 15 14.25 26.60 -7.56
CA SER A 15 13.07 27.45 -7.72
C SER A 15 12.83 27.80 -9.18
N PHE A 16 11.59 28.23 -9.49
CA PHE A 16 11.24 28.76 -10.81
C PHE A 16 12.15 29.94 -11.23
N TYR A 17 12.54 30.79 -10.28
CA TYR A 17 13.39 31.95 -10.55
C TYR A 17 14.82 31.53 -10.90
N ASP A 18 15.36 30.52 -10.23
CA ASP A 18 16.68 29.96 -10.55
C ASP A 18 16.67 29.29 -11.93
N ALA A 19 15.62 28.51 -12.21
CA ALA A 19 15.44 27.87 -13.51
C ALA A 19 15.35 28.91 -14.64
N LYS A 20 14.53 29.95 -14.44
CA LYS A 20 14.37 31.05 -15.40
C LYS A 20 15.70 31.78 -15.65
N ARG A 21 16.47 32.07 -14.60
CA ARG A 21 17.76 32.77 -14.72
C ARG A 21 18.80 31.95 -15.50
N LEU A 22 18.83 30.63 -15.30
CA LEU A 22 19.75 29.74 -16.01
C LEU A 22 19.36 29.58 -17.49
N VAL A 23 18.07 29.40 -17.79
CA VAL A 23 17.57 29.24 -19.16
C VAL A 23 17.75 30.52 -19.98
N LEU A 24 17.52 31.70 -19.39
CA LEU A 24 17.73 32.99 -20.06
C LEU A 24 19.18 33.22 -20.48
N LYS A 25 20.17 32.70 -19.74
CA LYS A 25 21.60 32.80 -20.11
C LYS A 25 21.97 32.02 -21.37
N LEU A 26 21.13 31.07 -21.78
CA LEU A 26 21.29 30.30 -23.02
C LEU A 26 20.63 30.98 -24.22
N GLY A 27 20.10 32.20 -24.06
CA GLY A 27 19.42 32.95 -25.12
C GLY A 27 18.01 32.43 -25.44
N LEU A 28 17.45 31.58 -24.57
CA LEU A 28 16.12 30.99 -24.74
C LEU A 28 15.04 31.84 -24.05
N GLU A 29 13.89 32.00 -24.70
CA GLU A 29 12.72 32.71 -24.14
C GLU A 29 12.02 31.84 -23.07
N VAL A 30 11.64 32.44 -21.94
CA VAL A 30 10.94 31.74 -20.86
C VAL A 30 9.48 32.19 -20.79
N ARG A 31 8.55 31.26 -21.04
CA ARG A 31 7.10 31.48 -20.91
C ARG A 31 6.53 30.75 -19.69
N LYS A 32 5.61 31.40 -18.99
CA LYS A 32 4.90 30.82 -17.84
C LYS A 32 3.68 30.06 -18.35
N ILE A 33 3.62 28.78 -18.03
CA ILE A 33 2.55 27.86 -18.41
C ILE A 33 1.71 27.60 -17.14
N ASN A 34 0.38 27.69 -17.26
CA ASN A 34 -0.51 27.36 -16.14
C ASN A 34 -0.74 25.84 -16.12
N CYS A 35 -1.27 25.27 -15.04
CA CYS A 35 -1.66 23.85 -15.02
C CYS A 35 -2.96 23.66 -14.22
N TYR A 36 -3.66 22.56 -14.51
CA TYR A 36 -4.79 22.12 -13.70
C TYR A 36 -4.32 21.63 -12.33
N ILE A 37 -5.23 21.57 -11.35
CA ILE A 37 -4.94 21.17 -9.96
C ILE A 37 -4.27 19.79 -9.89
N SER A 38 -4.57 18.89 -10.83
CA SER A 38 -3.99 17.55 -10.95
C SER A 38 -2.61 17.52 -11.62
N GLY A 39 -1.99 18.67 -11.89
CA GLY A 39 -0.70 18.77 -12.58
C GLY A 39 -0.77 18.59 -14.10
N SER A 40 -1.97 18.50 -14.67
CA SER A 40 -2.15 18.45 -16.13
C SER A 40 -1.80 19.82 -16.73
N MET A 41 -0.84 19.83 -17.67
CA MET A 41 -0.24 21.04 -18.23
C MET A 41 -1.23 21.86 -19.07
N LEU A 42 -1.20 23.20 -18.94
CA LEU A 42 -1.95 24.17 -19.74
C LEU A 42 -1.00 25.18 -20.38
N PHE A 43 -0.48 24.84 -21.55
CA PHE A 43 -0.34 25.81 -22.65
C PHE A 43 -0.11 25.02 -23.93
N TYR A 44 -1.11 25.05 -24.82
CA TYR A 44 -0.97 24.50 -26.16
C TYR A 44 -1.64 25.48 -27.11
N ASP A 45 -0.94 26.56 -27.44
CA ASP A 45 -1.21 27.23 -28.72
C ASP A 45 -0.61 26.29 -29.76
N ASN A 46 -1.46 25.51 -30.43
CA ASN A 46 -1.00 24.71 -31.56
C ASN A 46 -0.74 25.61 -32.77
N GLU A 47 0.00 25.10 -33.74
CA GLU A 47 0.29 25.74 -35.03
C GLU A 47 -0.96 26.09 -35.87
N PHE A 48 -2.16 25.79 -35.35
CA PHE A 48 -3.48 26.12 -35.90
C PHE A 48 -4.23 27.21 -35.09
N GLY A 49 -3.60 27.85 -34.09
CA GLY A 49 -4.15 29.01 -33.36
C GLY A 49 -5.24 28.70 -32.32
N THR A 50 -5.36 27.44 -31.87
CA THR A 50 -6.36 27.06 -30.85
C THR A 50 -5.82 27.34 -29.44
N ASN A 51 -6.51 28.19 -28.66
CA ASN A 51 -6.10 28.57 -27.31
C ASN A 51 -6.99 27.89 -26.23
N ASP A 52 -6.40 26.96 -25.49
CA ASP A 52 -7.07 26.22 -24.39
C ASP A 52 -7.12 27.00 -23.07
N GLY A 53 -6.62 28.23 -23.07
CA GLY A 53 -6.58 29.15 -21.94
C GLY A 53 -7.94 29.69 -21.49
N ALA A 54 -9.04 29.42 -22.21
CA ALA A 54 -10.41 29.77 -21.80
C ALA A 54 -11.16 28.63 -21.07
N LEU A 55 -10.62 27.41 -21.02
CA LEU A 55 -11.32 26.26 -20.45
C LEU A 55 -11.35 26.33 -18.91
N GLU A 56 -12.51 26.06 -18.32
CA GLU A 56 -12.69 25.98 -16.87
C GLU A 56 -12.46 24.57 -16.30
N GLU A 57 -12.39 23.55 -17.16
CA GLU A 57 -12.13 22.15 -16.81
C GLU A 57 -11.21 21.47 -17.83
N CYS A 58 -10.44 20.48 -17.38
CA CYS A 58 -9.51 19.74 -18.24
C CYS A 58 -10.26 18.89 -19.28
N LYS A 59 -9.91 19.01 -20.56
CA LYS A 59 -10.50 18.21 -21.65
C LYS A 59 -10.32 16.70 -21.48
N PHE A 60 -9.24 16.27 -20.84
CA PHE A 60 -8.88 14.85 -20.71
C PHE A 60 -9.42 14.21 -19.43
N CYS A 61 -9.28 14.90 -18.30
CA CYS A 61 -9.62 14.35 -16.99
C CYS A 61 -10.76 15.08 -16.27
N LYS A 62 -11.37 16.09 -16.90
CA LYS A 62 -12.49 16.89 -16.37
C LYS A 62 -12.24 17.57 -15.03
N SER A 63 -10.98 17.63 -14.58
CA SER A 63 -10.62 18.30 -13.34
C SER A 63 -10.80 19.81 -13.48
N PRO A 64 -11.38 20.48 -12.46
CA PRO A 64 -11.61 21.92 -12.51
C PRO A 64 -10.28 22.67 -12.52
N ARG A 65 -10.26 23.80 -13.23
CA ARG A 65 -9.11 24.70 -13.29
C ARG A 65 -8.88 25.45 -11.98
N TYR A 66 -9.96 25.75 -11.26
CA TYR A 66 -9.95 26.52 -10.04
C TYR A 66 -10.51 25.69 -8.86
N LYS A 67 -9.97 25.87 -7.66
CA LYS A 67 -10.50 25.22 -6.45
C LYS A 67 -11.80 25.90 -6.03
N VAL A 68 -12.90 25.16 -6.00
CA VAL A 68 -14.15 25.62 -5.38
C VAL A 68 -14.00 25.50 -3.86
N ARG A 69 -14.15 26.62 -3.13
CA ARG A 69 -14.25 26.62 -1.67
C ARG A 69 -15.71 26.43 -1.26
N ASN A 70 -15.98 25.32 -0.54
CA ASN A 70 -17.13 25.01 0.33
C ASN A 70 -18.01 23.83 -0.12
N LYS A 71 -17.79 22.68 0.53
CA LYS A 71 -18.80 21.87 1.27
C LYS A 71 -18.04 20.78 2.04
N ALA A 72 -18.64 20.24 3.09
CA ALA A 72 -18.09 19.13 3.87
C ALA A 72 -17.82 17.93 2.94
N ILE A 73 -16.56 17.75 2.53
CA ILE A 73 -16.13 16.66 1.66
C ILE A 73 -15.79 15.47 2.56
N ASN A 74 -16.31 14.29 2.22
CA ASN A 74 -15.79 13.05 2.79
C ASN A 74 -14.42 12.78 2.15
N TYR A 75 -13.34 13.10 2.86
CA TYR A 75 -11.98 13.02 2.31
C TYR A 75 -11.53 11.59 2.00
N LEU A 76 -12.18 10.57 2.60
CA LEU A 76 -11.97 9.16 2.26
C LEU A 76 -12.61 8.77 0.92
N SER A 77 -13.56 9.56 0.40
CA SER A 77 -14.17 9.32 -0.93
C SER A 77 -13.43 10.04 -2.06
N LEU A 78 -12.40 10.83 -1.77
CA LEU A 78 -11.56 11.44 -2.78
C LEU A 78 -10.53 10.42 -3.31
N PRO A 79 -10.10 10.54 -4.58
CA PRO A 79 -9.11 9.62 -5.13
C PRO A 79 -7.81 9.65 -4.30
N LYS A 80 -7.38 8.47 -3.84
CA LYS A 80 -6.05 8.27 -3.25
C LYS A 80 -4.98 8.66 -4.27
N THR A 81 -4.07 9.53 -3.88
CA THR A 81 -2.91 9.91 -4.69
C THR A 81 -1.70 9.06 -4.33
N SER A 82 -0.60 9.16 -5.08
CA SER A 82 0.68 8.53 -4.71
C SER A 82 1.26 9.03 -3.38
N LEU A 83 0.75 10.14 -2.84
CA LEU A 83 1.13 10.71 -1.55
C LEU A 83 0.12 10.39 -0.44
N GLY A 84 -0.90 9.56 -0.71
CA GLY A 84 -1.98 9.26 0.22
C GLY A 84 -3.26 10.06 -0.05
N TYR A 85 -4.04 10.32 0.99
CA TYR A 85 -5.32 11.02 0.91
C TYR A 85 -5.16 12.53 1.04
N GLN A 86 -6.10 13.29 0.47
CA GLN A 86 -6.20 14.72 0.80
C GLN A 86 -6.59 14.89 2.27
N CYS A 87 -5.88 15.76 2.98
CA CYS A 87 -6.18 16.02 4.39
C CYS A 87 -7.45 16.86 4.56
N LYS A 88 -8.19 16.56 5.63
CA LYS A 88 -9.21 17.46 6.19
C LYS A 88 -8.60 18.81 6.53
N SER A 89 -9.41 19.86 6.50
CA SER A 89 -9.00 21.15 7.07
C SER A 89 -8.98 21.06 8.59
N GLU A 90 -8.05 21.76 9.26
CA GLU A 90 -7.83 21.66 10.71
C GLU A 90 -9.12 21.86 11.54
N LYS A 91 -9.98 22.79 11.11
CA LYS A 91 -11.28 23.07 11.75
C LYS A 91 -12.30 21.92 11.66
N ASP A 92 -12.12 20.99 10.73
CA ASP A 92 -13.03 19.86 10.47
C ASP A 92 -12.46 18.55 11.02
N VAL A 93 -11.26 18.58 11.61
CA VAL A 93 -10.60 17.43 12.24
C VAL A 93 -11.14 17.27 13.66
N THR A 94 -11.50 16.04 14.03
CA THR A 94 -11.97 15.71 15.39
C THR A 94 -11.18 14.54 15.98
N VAL A 95 -11.37 14.25 17.28
CA VAL A 95 -10.74 13.09 17.94
C VAL A 95 -11.13 11.76 17.26
N ASP A 96 -12.31 11.68 16.66
CA ASP A 96 -12.80 10.49 15.98
C ASP A 96 -11.96 10.15 14.73
N ASP A 97 -11.23 11.11 14.16
CA ASP A 97 -10.28 10.86 13.07
C ASP A 97 -9.03 10.12 13.53
N PHE A 98 -8.76 10.10 14.84
CA PHE A 98 -7.54 9.53 15.44
C PHE A 98 -7.80 8.34 16.36
N VAL A 99 -9.05 7.88 16.49
CA VAL A 99 -9.41 6.76 17.37
C VAL A 99 -10.15 5.68 16.59
N PHE A 100 -9.62 4.46 16.65
CA PHE A 100 -10.30 3.26 16.15
C PHE A 100 -10.67 2.34 17.31
N SER A 101 -11.96 2.19 17.59
CA SER A 101 -12.46 1.38 18.72
C SER A 101 -12.81 -0.08 18.35
N GLY A 102 -12.47 -0.52 17.13
CA GLY A 102 -12.80 -1.85 16.61
C GLY A 102 -11.66 -2.87 16.67
N PHE A 103 -10.61 -2.65 17.48
CA PHE A 103 -9.40 -3.49 17.52
C PHE A 103 -9.59 -4.79 18.33
N VAL A 104 -10.63 -5.54 17.94
CA VAL A 104 -11.10 -6.79 18.57
C VAL A 104 -10.83 -7.99 17.65
N PRO A 105 -11.03 -9.24 18.12
CA PRO A 105 -10.84 -10.41 17.26
C PRO A 105 -11.62 -10.34 15.95
N GLY A 106 -10.94 -10.61 14.84
CA GLY A 106 -11.56 -10.72 13.52
C GLY A 106 -12.30 -12.05 13.33
N ASN A 107 -13.12 -12.13 12.29
CA ASN A 107 -13.76 -13.40 11.91
C ASN A 107 -12.74 -14.36 11.32
N ALA A 108 -12.69 -15.59 11.84
CA ALA A 108 -11.74 -16.59 11.39
C ALA A 108 -12.07 -17.07 9.97
N THR A 109 -11.05 -17.11 9.10
CA THR A 109 -11.17 -17.74 7.78
C THR A 109 -11.17 -19.26 7.90
N LYS A 110 -11.92 -19.95 7.04
CA LYS A 110 -11.99 -21.43 7.07
C LYS A 110 -10.64 -22.09 6.74
N ASN A 111 -9.93 -21.56 5.74
CA ASN A 111 -8.73 -22.22 5.20
C ASN A 111 -7.53 -22.12 6.14
N PHE A 112 -7.44 -21.05 6.95
CA PHE A 112 -6.28 -20.79 7.80
C PHE A 112 -6.61 -20.71 9.29
N ASN A 113 -7.88 -20.80 9.67
CA ASN A 113 -8.35 -20.73 11.07
C ASN A 113 -7.81 -19.48 11.81
N THR A 114 -7.76 -18.35 11.12
CA THR A 114 -7.19 -17.10 11.64
C THR A 114 -8.14 -15.95 11.36
N GLY A 115 -8.39 -15.12 12.38
CA GLY A 115 -9.12 -13.86 12.29
C GLY A 115 -8.14 -12.69 12.29
N ILE A 116 -8.30 -11.78 11.33
CA ILE A 116 -7.42 -10.62 11.17
C ILE A 116 -8.23 -9.32 11.26
N THR A 117 -7.75 -8.38 12.09
CA THR A 117 -8.29 -7.03 12.21
C THR A 117 -7.20 -6.01 11.87
N PHE A 118 -7.17 -5.58 10.60
CA PHE A 118 -6.30 -4.49 10.15
C PHE A 118 -6.84 -3.12 10.56
N VAL A 119 -5.94 -2.19 10.90
CA VAL A 119 -6.18 -0.76 11.11
C VAL A 119 -5.18 0.01 10.24
N ASN A 120 -5.56 0.21 8.98
CA ASN A 120 -4.85 1.02 8.00
C ASN A 120 -5.51 2.41 7.88
N VAL A 121 -4.94 3.27 7.04
CA VAL A 121 -5.42 4.64 6.80
C VAL A 121 -6.89 4.73 6.39
N ASP A 122 -7.44 3.68 5.74
CA ASP A 122 -8.85 3.65 5.32
C ASP A 122 -9.81 3.51 6.52
N LYS A 123 -9.35 2.86 7.60
CA LYS A 123 -10.12 2.64 8.84
C LYS A 123 -9.79 3.65 9.92
N LEU A 124 -8.57 4.20 9.89
CA LEU A 124 -8.09 5.21 10.82
C LEU A 124 -7.44 6.36 10.03
N PRO A 125 -8.23 7.38 9.63
CA PRO A 125 -7.77 8.46 8.74
C PRO A 125 -6.57 9.23 9.29
N GLY A 126 -6.44 9.34 10.61
CA GLY A 126 -5.32 9.97 11.30
C GLY A 126 -3.95 9.34 11.00
N LEU A 127 -3.90 8.15 10.39
CA LEU A 127 -2.65 7.53 9.92
C LEU A 127 -2.13 8.15 8.61
N ASN A 128 -2.92 8.97 7.93
CA ASN A 128 -2.52 9.59 6.66
C ASN A 128 -1.28 10.47 6.86
N GLY A 129 -0.21 10.18 6.11
CA GLY A 129 1.07 10.89 6.21
C GLY A 129 1.99 10.45 7.36
N LEU A 130 1.54 9.57 8.27
CA LEU A 130 2.37 9.07 9.39
C LEU A 130 3.22 7.85 9.02
N GLY A 131 2.90 7.16 7.92
CA GLY A 131 3.66 6.01 7.46
C GLY A 131 3.61 4.81 8.39
N ILE A 132 2.56 4.69 9.22
CA ILE A 132 2.37 3.59 10.16
C ILE A 132 0.94 3.06 10.14
N SER A 133 0.79 1.78 10.43
CA SER A 133 -0.50 1.09 10.62
C SER A 133 -0.31 -0.11 11.54
N THR A 134 -1.39 -0.77 11.93
CA THR A 134 -1.33 -1.93 12.81
C THR A 134 -2.34 -3.01 12.42
N VAL A 135 -2.09 -4.23 12.88
CA VAL A 135 -2.98 -5.37 12.72
C VAL A 135 -3.02 -6.18 14.00
N ARG A 136 -4.17 -6.83 14.23
CA ARG A 136 -4.35 -7.88 15.22
C ARG A 136 -4.64 -9.20 14.50
N ALA A 137 -3.97 -10.26 14.93
CA ALA A 137 -4.18 -11.62 14.47
C ALA A 137 -4.59 -12.53 15.64
N ASP A 138 -5.75 -13.16 15.53
CA ASP A 138 -6.24 -14.19 16.45
C ASP A 138 -6.19 -15.54 15.73
N ILE A 139 -5.25 -16.38 16.12
CA ILE A 139 -4.88 -17.61 15.42
C ILE A 139 -5.41 -18.81 16.20
N GLY A 140 -6.32 -19.56 15.59
CA GLY A 140 -6.90 -20.77 16.18
C GLY A 140 -5.87 -21.88 16.40
N VAL A 141 -6.25 -22.94 17.11
CA VAL A 141 -5.41 -24.14 17.24
C VAL A 141 -5.15 -24.71 15.84
N ASN A 142 -3.89 -25.01 15.53
CA ASN A 142 -3.41 -25.39 14.19
C ASN A 142 -3.69 -24.35 13.08
N GLY A 143 -4.04 -23.12 13.46
CA GLY A 143 -4.22 -22.01 12.53
C GLY A 143 -2.91 -21.36 12.13
N SER A 144 -2.95 -20.54 11.08
CA SER A 144 -1.78 -19.83 10.59
C SER A 144 -2.13 -18.48 9.96
N VAL A 145 -1.17 -17.56 9.96
CA VAL A 145 -1.08 -16.55 8.91
C VAL A 145 -0.20 -17.16 7.80
N PRO A 146 -0.74 -17.40 6.59
CA PRO A 146 -0.04 -18.14 5.54
C PRO A 146 1.23 -17.41 5.08
N LEU A 147 2.02 -18.08 4.22
CA LEU A 147 3.18 -17.44 3.60
C LEU A 147 2.76 -16.19 2.83
N HIS A 148 3.27 -15.05 3.25
CA HIS A 148 2.97 -13.76 2.64
C HIS A 148 4.12 -12.77 2.78
N SER A 149 4.02 -11.66 2.04
CA SER A 149 4.96 -10.55 2.13
C SER A 149 4.24 -9.20 2.07
N HIS A 150 4.94 -8.17 2.54
CA HIS A 150 4.56 -6.77 2.42
C HIS A 150 5.60 -6.01 1.58
N PRO A 151 5.44 -5.97 0.24
CA PRO A 151 6.43 -5.34 -0.65
C PRO A 151 6.84 -3.91 -0.28
N ASP A 152 5.93 -3.16 0.33
CA ASP A 152 6.07 -1.75 0.64
C ASP A 152 6.31 -1.42 2.12
N ALA A 153 6.29 -2.42 3.04
CA ALA A 153 6.40 -2.18 4.48
C ALA A 153 7.26 -3.21 5.23
N THR A 154 8.01 -2.75 6.23
CA THR A 154 8.58 -3.56 7.31
C THR A 154 7.49 -3.84 8.35
N GLU A 155 7.58 -4.95 9.06
CA GLU A 155 6.65 -5.33 10.13
C GLU A 155 7.38 -5.64 11.44
N ILE A 156 6.79 -5.25 12.56
CA ILE A 156 7.16 -5.71 13.90
C ILE A 156 5.98 -6.47 14.48
N ILE A 157 6.19 -7.74 14.84
CA ILE A 157 5.19 -8.64 15.42
C ILE A 157 5.46 -8.76 16.91
N ILE A 158 4.41 -8.63 17.72
CA ILE A 158 4.42 -8.74 19.19
C ILE A 158 3.48 -9.87 19.57
N ILE A 159 4.02 -10.90 20.22
CA ILE A 159 3.23 -12.04 20.68
C ILE A 159 2.64 -11.68 22.04
N VAL A 160 1.33 -11.79 22.19
CA VAL A 160 0.64 -11.42 23.43
C VAL A 160 -0.03 -12.61 24.12
N GLU A 161 -0.44 -13.64 23.37
CA GLU A 161 -0.99 -14.87 23.92
C GLU A 161 -0.61 -16.10 23.07
N GLY A 162 -0.54 -17.27 23.72
CA GLY A 162 -0.31 -18.56 23.05
C GLY A 162 1.15 -18.80 22.64
N GLU A 163 1.35 -19.77 21.74
CA GLU A 163 2.67 -20.17 21.25
C GLU A 163 2.64 -20.18 19.72
N LEU A 164 3.55 -19.44 19.10
CA LEU A 164 3.58 -19.25 17.66
C LEU A 164 4.96 -19.59 17.12
N ASN A 165 5.01 -20.46 16.12
CA ASN A 165 6.19 -20.60 15.29
C ASN A 165 6.17 -19.48 14.24
N VAL A 166 7.07 -18.52 14.37
CA VAL A 166 7.12 -17.28 13.57
C VAL A 166 8.46 -17.18 12.88
N GLY A 167 8.45 -16.83 11.59
CA GLY A 167 9.69 -16.72 10.85
C GLY A 167 9.57 -16.09 9.48
N PHE A 168 10.71 -15.71 8.93
CA PHE A 168 10.86 -15.21 7.57
C PHE A 168 11.95 -15.98 6.82
N ILE A 169 11.83 -16.01 5.50
CA ILE A 169 12.62 -16.85 4.61
C ILE A 169 13.41 -15.97 3.67
N THR A 170 14.73 -16.11 3.64
CA THR A 170 15.60 -15.55 2.59
C THR A 170 15.96 -16.62 1.56
N PRO A 171 16.59 -16.27 0.42
CA PRO A 171 17.02 -17.27 -0.56
C PRO A 171 17.99 -18.34 0.00
N THR A 172 18.66 -18.07 1.12
CA THR A 172 19.72 -18.94 1.67
C THR A 172 19.45 -19.43 3.09
N LYS A 173 18.48 -18.84 3.80
CA LYS A 173 18.25 -19.15 5.21
C LYS A 173 16.80 -18.91 5.63
N VAL A 174 16.32 -19.78 6.51
CA VAL A 174 15.08 -19.56 7.27
C VAL A 174 15.44 -19.04 8.65
N PHE A 175 14.85 -17.92 9.04
CA PHE A 175 14.93 -17.39 10.40
C PHE A 175 13.63 -17.73 11.11
N LEU A 176 13.71 -18.55 12.17
CA LEU A 176 12.55 -19.15 12.82
C LEU A 176 12.67 -19.08 14.34
N LYS A 177 11.54 -18.85 15.01
CA LYS A 177 11.45 -18.82 16.47
C LYS A 177 10.12 -19.42 16.92
N ASP A 178 10.19 -20.32 17.90
CA ASP A 178 9.04 -20.66 18.74
C ASP A 178 8.85 -19.51 19.73
N ALA A 179 7.98 -18.59 19.35
CA ALA A 179 7.74 -17.32 20.02
C ALA A 179 6.64 -17.48 21.08
N LYS A 180 6.85 -16.82 22.22
CA LYS A 180 5.98 -16.84 23.40
C LYS A 180 5.54 -15.41 23.74
N PRO A 181 4.52 -15.24 24.61
CA PRO A 181 4.07 -13.90 25.00
C PRO A 181 5.22 -13.05 25.53
N GLY A 182 5.35 -11.83 25.01
CA GLY A 182 6.45 -10.91 25.29
C GLY A 182 7.58 -10.92 24.24
N ASP A 183 7.64 -11.91 23.34
CA ASP A 183 8.59 -11.89 22.23
C ASP A 183 8.17 -10.85 21.17
N VAL A 184 9.18 -10.17 20.61
CA VAL A 184 9.04 -9.19 19.54
C VAL A 184 9.91 -9.60 18.35
N ILE A 185 9.31 -9.69 17.16
CA ILE A 185 9.97 -10.16 15.94
C ILE A 185 9.92 -9.04 14.90
N ALA A 186 11.08 -8.73 14.30
CA ALA A 186 11.15 -7.82 13.16
C ALA A 186 11.19 -8.61 11.85
N VAL A 187 10.32 -8.25 10.90
CA VAL A 187 10.29 -8.80 9.55
C VAL A 187 10.71 -7.71 8.56
N PRO A 188 11.85 -7.88 7.87
CA PRO A 188 12.30 -6.91 6.87
C PRO A 188 11.28 -6.69 5.75
N LYS A 189 11.26 -5.46 5.20
CA LYS A 189 10.39 -5.08 4.09
C LYS A 189 10.44 -6.07 2.92
N GLY A 190 9.27 -6.50 2.46
CA GLY A 190 9.12 -7.41 1.33
C GLY A 190 9.50 -8.87 1.60
N GLN A 191 9.91 -9.22 2.82
CA GLN A 191 10.34 -10.59 3.11
C GLN A 191 9.15 -11.53 3.24
N LEU A 192 9.26 -12.71 2.62
CA LEU A 192 8.28 -13.78 2.75
C LEU A 192 8.34 -14.37 4.18
N HIS A 193 7.21 -14.39 4.88
CA HIS A 193 7.13 -14.78 6.28
C HIS A 193 5.76 -15.40 6.62
N PHE A 194 5.65 -15.98 7.82
CA PHE A 194 4.45 -16.68 8.28
C PHE A 194 4.38 -16.72 9.82
N LEU A 195 3.18 -17.04 10.33
CA LEU A 195 2.93 -17.37 11.73
C LEU A 195 2.12 -18.66 11.79
N VAL A 196 2.53 -19.67 12.57
CA VAL A 196 1.77 -20.90 12.79
C VAL A 196 1.54 -21.10 14.27
N ASN A 197 0.30 -21.38 14.68
CA ASN A 197 0.00 -21.74 16.06
C ASN A 197 0.34 -23.19 16.34
N THR A 198 1.39 -23.38 17.14
CA THR A 198 1.89 -24.68 17.59
C THR A 198 1.41 -25.04 18.99
N GLY A 199 0.70 -24.13 19.67
CA GLY A 199 0.14 -24.33 21.00
C GLY A 199 -1.19 -25.08 21.00
N ALA A 200 -1.54 -25.61 22.18
CA ALA A 200 -2.82 -26.31 22.41
C ALA A 200 -4.03 -25.35 22.56
N LYS A 201 -3.80 -24.03 22.54
CA LYS A 201 -4.81 -22.99 22.72
C LYS A 201 -4.70 -21.95 21.60
N LYS A 202 -5.69 -21.09 21.48
CA LYS A 202 -5.62 -19.92 20.58
C LYS A 202 -4.41 -19.05 20.94
N ALA A 203 -3.82 -18.43 19.92
CA ALA A 203 -2.73 -17.48 20.05
C ALA A 203 -3.17 -16.11 19.53
N VAL A 204 -2.57 -15.05 20.07
CA VAL A 204 -2.85 -13.67 19.66
C VAL A 204 -1.52 -12.96 19.44
N ALA A 205 -1.42 -12.27 18.31
CA ALA A 205 -0.30 -11.41 17.97
C ALA A 205 -0.81 -10.06 17.46
N PHE A 206 -0.10 -9.00 17.80
CA PHE A 206 -0.27 -7.69 17.18
C PHE A 206 0.93 -7.39 16.31
N ALA A 207 0.75 -6.62 15.26
CA ALA A 207 1.87 -6.12 14.49
C ALA A 207 1.70 -4.66 14.10
N ALA A 208 2.82 -3.98 13.85
CA ALA A 208 2.89 -2.62 13.36
C ALA A 208 3.74 -2.57 12.09
N PHE A 209 3.35 -1.70 11.15
CA PHE A 209 3.99 -1.61 9.85
C PHE A 209 4.62 -0.23 9.61
N SER A 210 5.66 -0.19 8.79
CA SER A 210 6.27 1.06 8.29
C SER A 210 5.54 1.64 7.05
N SER A 211 4.24 1.36 6.92
CA SER A 211 3.34 1.93 5.92
C SER A 211 1.99 2.16 6.57
N SER A 212 1.29 3.23 6.18
CA SER A 212 -0.10 3.46 6.62
C SER A 212 -1.12 2.59 5.89
N ASP A 213 -0.69 1.93 4.81
CA ASP A 213 -1.51 1.00 4.04
C ASP A 213 -0.62 -0.08 3.39
N PRO A 214 -0.08 -1.02 4.19
CA PRO A 214 0.83 -2.04 3.69
C PRO A 214 0.11 -2.95 2.68
N SER A 215 0.71 -3.10 1.51
CA SER A 215 0.28 -4.12 0.54
C SER A 215 0.51 -5.52 1.10
N VAL A 216 -0.34 -6.48 0.72
CA VAL A 216 -0.24 -7.87 1.17
C VAL A 216 -0.21 -8.78 -0.03
N GLN A 217 0.81 -9.63 -0.13
CA GLN A 217 0.97 -10.64 -1.16
C GLN A 217 0.97 -12.03 -0.51
N THR A 218 -0.17 -12.72 -0.55
CA THR A 218 -0.26 -14.11 -0.08
C THR A 218 0.19 -15.06 -1.19
N LEU A 219 1.21 -15.89 -0.92
CA LEU A 219 1.84 -16.74 -1.93
C LEU A 219 0.85 -17.68 -2.60
N ASP A 220 0.00 -18.35 -1.82
CA ASP A 220 -0.96 -19.32 -2.36
C ASP A 220 -2.03 -18.66 -3.25
N LEU A 221 -2.45 -17.43 -2.93
CA LEU A 221 -3.39 -16.68 -3.77
C LEU A 221 -2.74 -16.20 -5.07
N LEU A 222 -1.46 -15.83 -5.03
CA LEU A 222 -0.70 -15.45 -6.22
C LEU A 222 -0.45 -16.62 -7.16
N LEU A 223 -0.27 -17.83 -6.64
CA LEU A 223 -0.07 -19.01 -7.47
C LEU A 223 -1.40 -19.64 -7.92
N PHE A 224 -2.41 -19.71 -7.04
CA PHE A 224 -3.58 -20.56 -7.24
C PHE A 224 -4.92 -19.83 -7.11
N GLY A 225 -4.96 -18.57 -6.67
CA GLY A 225 -6.20 -17.81 -6.45
C GLY A 225 -6.63 -16.93 -7.63
N ASN A 226 -5.99 -17.06 -8.79
CA ASN A 226 -6.20 -16.21 -9.96
C ASN A 226 -6.35 -17.03 -11.26
N ASP A 227 -6.32 -16.34 -12.40
CA ASP A 227 -6.45 -16.85 -13.77
C ASP A 227 -5.13 -17.26 -14.42
N LEU A 228 -4.03 -17.37 -13.66
CA LEU A 228 -2.75 -17.87 -14.16
C LEU A 228 -2.92 -19.30 -14.69
N SER A 229 -2.59 -19.52 -15.96
CA SER A 229 -2.78 -20.81 -16.62
C SER A 229 -2.15 -21.97 -15.85
N THR A 230 -2.88 -23.08 -15.73
CA THR A 230 -2.35 -24.33 -15.16
C THR A 230 -1.11 -24.82 -15.91
N ASP A 231 -1.02 -24.61 -17.23
CA ASP A 231 0.17 -24.98 -18.02
C ASP A 231 1.40 -24.14 -17.64
N VAL A 232 1.22 -22.85 -17.32
CA VAL A 232 2.32 -22.00 -16.84
C VAL A 232 2.75 -22.44 -15.43
N LEU A 233 1.80 -22.73 -14.56
CA LEU A 233 2.09 -23.20 -13.20
C LEU A 233 2.83 -24.53 -13.21
N SER A 234 2.44 -25.50 -14.05
CA SER A 234 3.13 -26.79 -14.11
C SER A 234 4.59 -26.65 -14.56
N LYS A 235 4.85 -25.74 -15.52
CA LYS A 235 6.19 -25.44 -16.02
C LYS A 235 7.06 -24.65 -15.05
N THR A 236 6.47 -23.86 -14.15
CA THR A 236 7.20 -22.97 -13.24
C THR A 236 7.30 -23.48 -11.80
N THR A 237 6.48 -24.44 -11.40
CA THR A 237 6.43 -24.97 -10.01
C THR A 237 6.78 -26.45 -9.89
N LEU A 238 6.90 -27.17 -11.01
CA LEU A 238 7.05 -28.64 -11.06
C LEU A 238 5.87 -29.43 -10.47
N LEU A 239 4.75 -28.78 -10.18
CA LEU A 239 3.51 -29.43 -9.79
C LEU A 239 2.80 -30.03 -11.01
N ASP A 240 2.18 -31.19 -10.83
CA ASP A 240 1.35 -31.77 -11.87
C ASP A 240 -0.01 -31.04 -11.97
N VAL A 241 -0.69 -31.24 -13.11
CA VAL A 241 -1.98 -30.60 -13.41
C VAL A 241 -3.04 -30.91 -12.35
N GLY A 242 -3.07 -32.13 -11.83
CA GLY A 242 -4.04 -32.55 -10.81
C GLY A 242 -3.81 -31.83 -9.47
N GLN A 243 -2.55 -31.70 -9.06
CA GLN A 243 -2.15 -30.93 -7.87
C GLN A 243 -2.55 -29.46 -8.00
N ILE A 244 -2.26 -28.83 -9.15
CA ILE A 244 -2.59 -27.43 -9.39
C ILE A 244 -4.10 -27.19 -9.38
N GLN A 245 -4.87 -28.05 -10.05
CA GLN A 245 -6.34 -27.95 -10.07
C GLN A 245 -6.93 -28.09 -8.67
N LYS A 246 -6.40 -28.99 -7.85
CA LYS A 246 -6.81 -29.14 -6.46
C LYS A 246 -6.55 -27.86 -5.66
N LEU A 247 -5.38 -27.24 -5.82
CA LEU A 247 -5.04 -25.99 -5.14
C LEU A 247 -5.90 -24.81 -5.65
N LYS A 248 -6.11 -24.69 -6.96
CA LYS A 248 -7.02 -23.68 -7.54
C LYS A 248 -8.43 -23.81 -6.99
N ALA A 249 -8.95 -25.03 -6.82
CA ALA A 249 -10.27 -25.25 -6.22
C ALA A 249 -10.35 -24.76 -4.76
N VAL A 250 -9.27 -24.87 -3.99
CA VAL A 250 -9.19 -24.38 -2.60
C VAL A 250 -9.18 -22.84 -2.54
N PHE A 251 -8.49 -22.20 -3.48
CA PHE A 251 -8.25 -20.75 -3.49
C PHE A 251 -9.16 -19.96 -4.45
N GLY A 252 -10.07 -20.63 -5.16
CA GLY A 252 -11.01 -20.00 -6.10
C GLY A 252 -10.40 -19.60 -7.45
N GLY A 253 -9.22 -20.14 -7.79
CA GLY A 253 -8.57 -19.90 -9.07
C GLY A 253 -9.32 -20.50 -10.25
N LYS A 254 -9.12 -19.92 -11.42
CA LYS A 254 -9.72 -20.36 -12.69
C LYS A 254 -8.63 -20.80 -13.65
N ASN A 255 -9.02 -21.64 -14.60
CA ASN A 255 -8.16 -22.08 -15.71
C ASN A 255 -8.55 -21.38 -17.00
#